data_AF-A0A380Z7Q3-F1
#
_entry.id   AF-A0A380Z7Q3-F1
#
_cell.length_a   1.000
_cell.length_b   1.000
_cell.length_c   1.000
_cell.angle_alpha   90.00
_cell.angle_beta   90.00
_cell.angle_gamma   90.00
#
_symmetry.space_group_name_H-M   'P 1'
#
loop_
_entity.id
_entity.type
_entity.pdbx_description
1 polymer ?
#
loop_
_entity_poly.entity_id
_entity_poly.type
_entity_poly.pdbx_seq_one_letter_code
_entity_poly.pdbx_strand_id
1 'polypeptide(L)'
;MSLPDDYFLDTDDEMLEYLENQAKQSIAEIQKSNEQNREKAYRLLNYLIAGIGAVTLILLNHIEKLHIYFILASIICIAGWSISAVMLLHYIILSKKRPLTTNMPQNLYNDTFKSSQDKNKLGILRRYELHNANQYIIQLLHLNNEYRRHTDKAIMLSFSIPVATALIVGISA
;
A
#
# COMPACT_ATOMS: atom_id res chain seq x y z
N MET A 1 15.59 6.13 8.22
CA MET A 1 16.83 6.25 9.02
C MET A 1 16.53 5.56 10.34
N SER A 2 17.32 4.59 10.77
CA SER A 2 17.07 3.92 12.05
C SER A 2 17.64 4.79 13.16
N LEU A 3 16.78 5.23 14.08
CA LEU A 3 17.25 5.85 15.31
C LEU A 3 17.83 4.76 16.23
N PRO A 4 18.77 5.11 17.12
CA PRO A 4 19.15 4.25 18.24
C PRO A 4 17.96 3.91 19.15
N ASP A 5 18.00 2.76 19.82
CA ASP A 5 16.92 2.29 20.71
C ASP A 5 16.73 3.23 21.92
N ASP A 6 17.80 3.89 22.34
CA ASP A 6 17.86 4.82 23.47
C ASP A 6 17.56 6.28 23.08
N TYR A 7 17.25 6.56 21.82
CA TYR A 7 17.13 7.92 21.29
C TYR A 7 16.14 8.83 22.03
N PHE A 8 15.08 8.26 22.63
CA PHE A 8 14.07 9.02 23.36
C PHE A 8 14.29 8.99 24.89
N LEU A 9 15.36 8.34 25.40
CA LEU A 9 15.58 8.15 26.84
C LEU A 9 15.81 9.47 27.60
N ASP A 10 16.32 10.49 26.94
CA ASP A 10 16.62 11.82 27.47
C ASP A 10 15.43 12.80 27.43
N THR A 11 14.30 12.38 26.86
CA THR A 11 13.12 13.25 26.69
C THR A 11 12.39 13.44 28.02
N ASP A 12 12.00 14.68 28.36
CA ASP A 12 11.17 14.97 29.52
C ASP A 12 9.74 14.42 29.37
N ASP A 13 8.98 14.37 30.46
CA ASP A 13 7.67 13.70 30.47
C ASP A 13 6.58 14.49 29.69
N GLU A 14 6.70 15.82 29.58
CA GLU A 14 5.76 16.68 28.83
C GLU A 14 5.99 16.51 27.32
N MET A 15 7.24 16.57 26.89
CA MET A 15 7.66 16.31 25.52
C MET A 15 7.34 14.87 25.11
N LEU A 16 7.54 13.90 26.01
CA LEU A 16 7.17 12.50 25.77
C LEU A 16 5.67 12.36 25.49
N GLU A 17 4.81 12.98 26.29
CA GLU A 17 3.36 12.96 26.07
C GLU A 17 2.97 13.65 24.75
N TYR A 18 3.59 14.78 24.42
CA TYR A 18 3.40 15.45 23.15
C TYR A 18 3.75 14.53 21.95
N LEU A 19 4.92 13.89 21.99
CA LEU A 19 5.41 13.01 20.93
C LEU A 19 4.56 11.75 20.79
N GLU A 20 4.10 11.15 21.89
CA GLU A 20 3.17 10.02 21.85
C GLU A 20 1.85 10.38 21.17
N ASN A 21 1.32 11.57 21.46
CA ASN A 21 0.09 12.05 20.83
C ASN A 21 0.28 12.31 19.32
N GLN A 22 1.41 12.90 18.93
CA GLN A 22 1.79 13.08 17.52
C GLN A 22 1.96 11.74 16.80
N ALA A 23 2.59 10.75 17.45
CA ALA A 23 2.76 9.42 16.89
C ALA A 23 1.42 8.72 16.66
N LYS A 24 0.50 8.77 17.63
CA LYS A 24 -0.87 8.22 17.49
C LYS A 24 -1.64 8.86 16.33
N GLN A 25 -1.58 10.19 16.22
CA GLN A 25 -2.22 10.93 15.13
C GLN A 25 -1.63 10.52 13.77
N SER A 26 -0.29 10.51 13.66
CA SER A 26 0.42 10.13 12.44
C SER A 26 0.09 8.71 11.98
N ILE A 27 0.06 7.75 12.91
CA ILE A 27 -0.35 6.36 12.60
C ILE A 27 -1.77 6.32 12.03
N ALA A 28 -2.72 6.99 12.69
CA ALA A 28 -4.11 7.02 12.26
C ALA A 28 -4.28 7.65 10.86
N GLU A 29 -3.58 8.75 10.59
CA GLU A 29 -3.60 9.42 9.30
C GLU A 29 -3.03 8.54 8.18
N ILE A 30 -1.87 7.90 8.40
CA ILE A 30 -1.24 7.05 7.40
C ILE A 30 -2.07 5.79 7.15
N GLN A 31 -2.65 5.19 8.19
CA GLN A 31 -3.55 4.05 8.04
C GLN A 31 -4.80 4.42 7.23
N LYS A 32 -5.40 5.59 7.50
CA LYS A 32 -6.52 6.11 6.72
C LYS A 32 -6.12 6.35 5.25
N SER A 33 -4.96 6.94 5.00
CA SER A 33 -4.41 7.13 3.65
C SER A 33 -4.21 5.80 2.93
N ASN A 34 -3.64 4.79 3.61
CA ASN A 34 -3.44 3.46 3.06
C ASN A 34 -4.76 2.78 2.69
N GLU A 35 -5.78 2.89 3.54
CA GLU A 35 -7.11 2.33 3.27
C GLU A 35 -7.73 3.00 2.04
N GLN A 36 -7.68 4.34 1.96
CA GLN A 36 -8.18 5.08 0.80
C GLN A 36 -7.46 4.70 -0.50
N ASN A 37 -6.14 4.51 -0.46
CA ASN A 37 -5.37 4.05 -1.62
C ASN A 37 -5.77 2.63 -2.03
N ARG A 38 -5.99 1.75 -1.05
CA ARG A 38 -6.46 0.39 -1.29
C ARG A 38 -7.86 0.37 -1.90
N GLU A 39 -8.79 1.19 -1.42
CA GLU A 39 -10.11 1.34 -2.03
C GLU A 39 -10.03 1.80 -3.49
N LYS A 40 -9.18 2.79 -3.79
CA LYS A 40 -8.96 3.25 -5.18
C LYS A 40 -8.43 2.12 -6.05
N ALA A 41 -7.48 1.33 -5.55
CA ALA A 41 -6.95 0.16 -6.25
C ALA A 41 -8.04 -0.89 -6.52
N TYR A 42 -8.92 -1.16 -5.56
CA TYR A 42 -10.08 -2.05 -5.77
C TYR A 42 -11.04 -1.53 -6.85
N ARG A 43 -11.34 -0.23 -6.85
CA ARG A 43 -12.20 0.38 -7.89
C ARG A 43 -11.57 0.21 -9.27
N LEU A 44 -10.28 0.50 -9.41
CA LEU A 44 -9.55 0.30 -10.66
C LEU A 44 -9.54 -1.18 -11.09
N LEU A 45 -9.29 -2.11 -10.16
CA LEU A 45 -9.34 -3.54 -10.44
C LEU A 45 -10.71 -3.96 -10.98
N ASN A 46 -11.80 -3.48 -10.39
CA ASN A 46 -13.15 -3.78 -10.87
C ASN A 46 -13.38 -3.26 -12.30
N TYR A 47 -12.89 -2.06 -12.62
CA TYR A 47 -12.96 -1.53 -13.99
C TYR A 47 -12.15 -2.35 -14.98
N LEU A 48 -10.95 -2.81 -14.59
CA LEU A 48 -10.12 -3.66 -15.43
C LEU A 48 -10.80 -5.01 -15.71
N ILE A 49 -11.36 -5.65 -14.69
CA ILE A 49 -12.09 -6.92 -14.84
C ILE A 49 -13.30 -6.74 -15.77
N ALA A 50 -14.09 -5.68 -15.56
CA ALA A 50 -15.24 -5.39 -16.42
C ALA A 50 -14.82 -5.11 -17.87
N GLY A 51 -13.75 -4.34 -18.07
CA GLY A 51 -13.19 -4.04 -19.39
C GLY A 51 -12.69 -5.29 -20.12
N ILE A 52 -11.92 -6.14 -19.43
CA ILE A 52 -11.44 -7.43 -19.97
C ILE A 52 -12.63 -8.29 -20.38
N GLY A 53 -13.64 -8.42 -19.52
CA GLY A 53 -14.86 -9.18 -19.82
C GLY A 53 -15.60 -8.66 -21.05
N ALA A 54 -15.78 -7.34 -21.15
CA ALA A 54 -16.46 -6.73 -22.29
C ALA A 54 -15.71 -6.96 -23.61
N VAL A 55 -14.39 -6.72 -23.66
CA VAL A 55 -13.58 -6.93 -24.88
C VAL A 55 -13.56 -8.42 -25.26
N THR A 56 -13.47 -9.32 -24.29
CA THR A 56 -13.50 -10.77 -24.53
C THR A 56 -14.85 -11.19 -25.13
N LEU A 57 -15.97 -10.67 -24.62
CA LEU A 57 -17.29 -10.96 -25.18
C LEU A 57 -17.45 -10.44 -26.61
N ILE A 58 -16.93 -9.25 -26.91
CA ILE A 58 -16.94 -8.70 -28.28
C ILE A 58 -16.17 -9.60 -29.23
N LEU A 59 -14.96 -10.04 -28.82
CA LEU A 59 -14.16 -10.98 -29.60
C LEU A 59 -14.94 -12.27 -29.83
N LEU A 60 -15.46 -12.92 -28.79
CA LEU A 60 -16.16 -14.20 -28.94
C LEU A 60 -17.41 -14.13 -29.83
N ASN A 61 -18.17 -13.04 -29.79
CA ASN A 61 -19.43 -12.92 -30.54
C ASN A 61 -19.26 -12.39 -31.97
N HIS A 62 -18.17 -11.67 -32.26
CA HIS A 62 -18.05 -10.93 -33.52
C HIS A 62 -16.72 -11.14 -34.25
N ILE A 63 -15.86 -12.09 -33.82
CA ILE A 63 -14.52 -12.30 -34.39
C ILE A 63 -14.51 -12.40 -35.92
N GLU A 64 -15.49 -13.07 -36.52
CA GLU A 64 -15.57 -13.30 -37.97
C GLU A 64 -15.81 -12.02 -38.78
N LYS A 65 -16.36 -10.97 -38.15
CA LYS A 65 -16.69 -9.68 -38.77
C LYS A 65 -15.68 -8.59 -38.46
N LEU A 66 -14.71 -8.86 -37.59
CA LEU A 66 -13.75 -7.87 -37.11
C LEU A 66 -12.48 -7.88 -37.95
N HIS A 67 -11.95 -6.69 -38.21
CA HIS A 67 -10.66 -6.55 -38.89
C HIS A 67 -9.53 -7.14 -38.04
N ILE A 68 -8.54 -7.77 -38.68
CA ILE A 68 -7.43 -8.44 -37.98
C ILE A 68 -6.69 -7.51 -37.01
N TYR A 69 -6.50 -6.23 -37.37
CA TYR A 69 -5.88 -5.23 -36.50
C TYR A 69 -6.70 -4.95 -35.23
N PHE A 70 -8.03 -4.96 -35.32
CA PHE A 70 -8.89 -4.79 -34.14
C PHE A 70 -8.81 -5.99 -33.20
N ILE A 71 -8.73 -7.20 -33.76
CA ILE A 71 -8.54 -8.43 -32.98
C ILE A 71 -7.20 -8.39 -32.22
N LEU A 72 -6.11 -8.05 -32.92
CA LEU A 72 -4.78 -7.90 -32.32
C LEU A 72 -4.76 -6.82 -31.23
N ALA A 73 -5.33 -5.65 -31.50
CA ALA A 73 -5.45 -4.56 -30.53
C ALA A 73 -6.21 -5.00 -29.26
N SER A 74 -7.30 -5.75 -29.44
CA SER A 74 -8.12 -6.26 -28.34
C SER A 74 -7.35 -7.25 -27.46
N ILE A 75 -6.57 -8.15 -28.07
CA ILE A 75 -5.70 -9.10 -27.33
C ILE A 75 -4.63 -8.34 -26.53
N ILE A 76 -4.00 -7.32 -27.13
CA ILE A 76 -3.00 -6.48 -26.45
C ILE A 76 -3.63 -5.74 -25.27
N CYS A 77 -4.83 -5.18 -25.43
CA CYS A 77 -5.56 -4.53 -24.34
C CYS A 77 -5.87 -5.50 -23.19
N ILE A 78 -6.37 -6.70 -23.50
CA ILE A 78 -6.65 -7.74 -22.49
C ILE A 78 -5.37 -8.10 -21.72
N ALA A 79 -4.25 -8.32 -22.41
CA ALA A 79 -2.98 -8.63 -21.78
C ALA A 79 -2.49 -7.50 -20.87
N GLY A 80 -2.53 -6.25 -21.37
CA GLY A 80 -2.13 -5.06 -20.62
C GLY A 80 -2.95 -4.82 -19.35
N TRP A 81 -4.27 -4.95 -19.46
CA TRP A 81 -5.18 -4.84 -18.33
C TRP A 81 -5.00 -5.99 -17.35
N SER A 82 -4.74 -7.21 -17.83
CA SER A 82 -4.45 -8.37 -16.97
C SER A 82 -3.17 -8.17 -16.16
N ILE A 83 -2.11 -7.65 -16.77
CA ILE A 83 -0.86 -7.30 -16.06
C ILE A 83 -1.13 -6.24 -14.98
N SER A 84 -1.88 -5.20 -15.34
CA SER A 84 -2.25 -4.13 -14.39
C SER A 84 -3.08 -4.67 -13.22
N ALA A 85 -4.04 -5.55 -13.49
CA ALA A 85 -4.86 -6.21 -12.48
C ALA A 85 -4.04 -7.08 -11.53
N VAL A 86 -3.11 -7.90 -12.06
CA VAL A 86 -2.22 -8.74 -11.26
C VAL A 86 -1.29 -7.88 -10.39
N MET A 87 -0.76 -6.78 -10.92
CA MET A 87 0.06 -5.85 -10.13
C MET A 87 -0.74 -5.26 -8.96
N LEU A 88 -1.97 -4.80 -9.18
CA LEU A 88 -2.82 -4.28 -8.11
C LEU A 88 -3.13 -5.37 -7.07
N LEU A 89 -3.45 -6.57 -7.55
CA LEU A 89 -3.77 -7.70 -6.68
C LEU A 89 -2.60 -8.04 -5.76
N HIS A 90 -1.40 -8.20 -6.32
CA HIS A 90 -0.23 -8.68 -5.59
C HIS A 90 0.38 -7.63 -4.66
N TYR A 91 0.53 -6.39 -5.13
CA TYR A 91 1.27 -5.37 -4.39
C TYR A 91 0.42 -4.57 -3.40
N ILE A 92 -0.91 -4.49 -3.60
CA ILE A 92 -1.78 -3.57 -2.84
C ILE A 92 -2.93 -4.31 -2.13
N ILE A 93 -3.56 -5.27 -2.79
CA ILE A 93 -4.80 -5.90 -2.31
C ILE A 93 -4.53 -7.13 -1.45
N LEU A 94 -3.64 -8.02 -1.88
CA LEU A 94 -3.25 -9.19 -1.10
C LEU A 94 -2.67 -8.71 0.24
N SER A 95 -3.27 -9.23 1.31
CA SER A 95 -3.02 -8.77 2.67
C SER A 95 -1.53 -8.90 3.02
N LYS A 96 -0.81 -7.77 3.06
CA LYS A 96 0.49 -7.71 3.72
C LYS A 96 0.25 -7.82 5.22
N LYS A 97 0.95 -8.74 5.88
CA LYS A 97 0.86 -8.95 7.34
C LYS A 97 0.96 -7.58 8.03
N ARG A 98 -0.08 -7.19 8.77
CA ARG A 98 -0.07 -5.94 9.53
C ARG A 98 0.95 -6.08 10.67
N PRO A 99 1.98 -5.23 10.75
CA PRO A 99 2.80 -5.20 11.95
C PRO A 99 1.90 -4.81 13.13
N LEU A 100 2.10 -5.46 14.28
CA LEU A 100 1.40 -5.08 15.50
C LEU A 100 1.74 -3.61 15.81
N THR A 101 0.71 -2.81 16.08
CA THR A 101 0.85 -1.40 16.43
C THR A 101 1.44 -1.20 17.83
N THR A 102 1.48 -2.26 18.62
CA THR A 102 1.97 -2.26 19.99
C THR A 102 2.97 -3.38 20.18
N ASN A 103 3.93 -3.17 21.08
CA ASN A 103 4.76 -4.26 21.54
C ASN A 103 3.91 -5.26 22.33
N MET A 104 4.24 -6.54 22.20
CA MET A 104 3.64 -7.55 23.07
C MET A 104 3.96 -7.19 24.53
N PRO A 105 2.97 -7.18 25.45
CA PRO A 105 3.20 -6.79 26.84
C PRO A 105 4.34 -7.57 27.53
N GLN A 106 4.51 -8.84 27.16
CA GLN A 106 5.60 -9.69 27.66
C GLN A 106 7.01 -9.23 27.23
N ASN A 107 7.13 -8.52 26.10
CA ASN A 107 8.41 -7.98 25.64
C ASN A 107 8.78 -6.71 26.41
N LEU A 108 7.77 -5.91 26.79
CA LEU A 108 7.92 -4.70 27.60
C LEU A 108 8.13 -5.02 29.09
N TYR A 109 7.43 -6.02 29.63
CA TYR A 109 7.44 -6.37 31.05
C TYR A 109 8.10 -7.74 31.31
N ASN A 110 9.38 -7.82 30.98
CA ASN A 110 10.20 -9.02 31.15
C ASN A 110 10.90 -9.09 32.52
N ASP A 111 11.51 -10.22 32.87
CA ASP A 111 12.12 -10.44 34.19
C ASP A 111 13.34 -9.52 34.45
N THR A 112 14.05 -9.11 33.39
CA THR A 112 15.12 -8.10 33.45
C THR A 112 14.56 -6.74 33.86
N PHE A 113 13.38 -6.37 33.36
CA PHE A 113 12.71 -5.12 33.71
C PHE A 113 12.08 -5.16 35.11
N LYS A 114 11.56 -6.32 35.53
CA LYS A 114 11.05 -6.53 36.90
C LYS A 114 12.15 -6.34 37.95
N SER A 115 13.35 -6.85 37.65
CA SER A 115 14.52 -6.79 38.55
C SER A 115 15.27 -5.45 38.56
N SER A 116 14.93 -4.50 37.67
CA SER A 116 15.57 -3.17 37.68
C SER A 116 15.24 -2.38 38.95
N GLN A 117 16.19 -1.58 39.45
CA GLN A 117 15.99 -0.69 40.60
C GLN A 117 15.53 0.72 40.21
N ASP A 118 15.27 0.95 38.92
CA ASP A 118 14.82 2.25 38.43
C ASP A 118 13.47 2.64 39.03
N LYS A 119 13.37 3.86 39.55
CA LYS A 119 12.13 4.39 40.12
C LYS A 119 11.14 4.83 39.04
N ASN A 120 11.62 5.25 37.86
CA ASN A 120 10.76 5.69 36.74
C ASN A 120 10.56 4.61 35.68
N LYS A 121 10.12 3.41 36.11
CA LYS A 121 9.90 2.27 35.20
C LYS A 121 8.90 2.60 34.08
N LEU A 122 7.78 3.23 34.41
CA LEU A 122 6.76 3.57 33.44
C LEU A 122 7.28 4.56 32.37
N GLY A 123 8.01 5.60 32.78
CA GLY A 123 8.59 6.56 31.84
C GLY A 123 9.59 5.91 30.89
N ILE A 124 10.39 4.95 31.36
CA ILE A 124 11.32 4.20 30.50
C ILE A 124 10.55 3.37 29.46
N LEU A 125 9.50 2.65 29.89
CA LEU A 125 8.67 1.85 28.96
C LEU A 125 8.01 2.73 27.89
N ARG A 126 7.47 3.88 28.28
CA ARG A 126 6.84 4.85 27.37
C ARG A 126 7.81 5.37 26.31
N ARG A 127 9.07 5.64 26.67
CA ARG A 127 10.12 6.08 25.72
C ARG A 127 10.51 4.97 24.74
N TYR A 128 10.60 3.72 25.18
CA TYR A 128 10.77 2.58 24.28
C TYR A 128 9.54 2.35 23.39
N GLU A 129 8.33 2.54 23.90
CA GLU A 129 7.11 2.46 23.11
C GLU A 129 7.08 3.54 22.02
N LEU A 130 7.48 4.78 22.36
CA LEU A 130 7.63 5.87 21.39
C LEU A 130 8.64 5.54 20.29
N HIS A 131 9.79 4.93 20.64
CA HIS A 131 10.74 4.44 19.65
C HIS A 131 10.08 3.45 18.67
N ASN A 132 9.37 2.46 19.19
CA ASN A 132 8.71 1.45 18.37
C ASN A 132 7.58 2.04 17.52
N ALA A 133 6.82 2.98 18.05
CA ALA A 133 5.81 3.72 17.31
C ALA A 133 6.42 4.50 16.13
N ASN A 134 7.58 5.15 16.34
CA ASN A 134 8.29 5.84 15.28
C ASN A 134 8.78 4.87 14.18
N GLN A 135 9.37 3.73 14.55
CA GLN A 135 9.77 2.71 13.58
C GLN A 135 8.56 2.19 12.78
N TYR A 136 7.42 2.00 13.45
CA TYR A 136 6.17 1.59 12.81
C TYR A 136 5.64 2.66 11.83
N ILE A 137 5.70 3.95 12.19
CA ILE A 137 5.36 5.06 11.28
C ILE A 137 6.23 5.02 10.02
N ILE A 138 7.55 4.82 10.17
CA ILE A 138 8.47 4.72 9.03
C ILE A 138 8.09 3.55 8.12
N GLN A 139 7.76 2.38 8.70
CA GLN A 139 7.29 1.21 7.93
C GLN A 139 5.97 1.50 7.20
N LEU A 140 5.02 2.15 7.86
CA LEU A 140 3.74 2.53 7.27
C LEU A 140 3.91 3.54 6.12
N LEU A 141 4.83 4.51 6.25
CA LEU A 141 5.17 5.46 5.19
C LEU A 141 5.82 4.76 3.99
N HIS A 142 6.75 3.83 4.24
CA HIS A 142 7.35 3.03 3.17
C HIS A 142 6.27 2.23 2.43
N LEU A 143 5.36 1.59 3.16
CA LEU A 143 4.25 0.84 2.59
C LEU A 143 3.31 1.75 1.77
N ASN A 144 2.98 2.93 2.28
CA ASN A 144 2.15 3.92 1.57
C ASN A 144 2.79 4.32 0.24
N ASN A 145 4.09 4.62 0.24
CA ASN A 145 4.83 4.97 -0.96
C ASN A 145 4.88 3.81 -1.97
N GLU A 146 5.04 2.57 -1.50
CA GLU A 146 5.01 1.38 -2.34
C GLU A 146 3.62 1.23 -3.00
N TYR A 147 2.54 1.31 -2.21
CA TYR A 147 1.17 1.26 -2.72
C TYR A 147 0.91 2.34 -3.78
N ARG A 148 1.30 3.57 -3.50
CA ARG A 148 1.15 4.69 -4.43
C ARG A 148 1.90 4.43 -5.73
N ARG A 149 3.18 4.05 -5.65
CA ARG A 149 4.02 3.79 -6.83
C ARG A 149 3.45 2.70 -7.72
N HIS A 150 2.97 1.59 -7.15
CA HIS A 150 2.37 0.51 -7.93
C HIS A 150 1.00 0.89 -8.50
N THR A 151 0.20 1.65 -7.76
CA THR A 151 -1.11 2.15 -8.22
C THR A 151 -0.92 3.09 -9.41
N ASP A 152 0.00 4.06 -9.31
CA ASP A 152 0.26 5.03 -10.37
C ASP A 152 0.74 4.34 -11.66
N LYS A 153 1.62 3.34 -11.53
CA LYS A 153 2.06 2.51 -12.67
C LYS A 153 0.90 1.72 -13.29
N ALA A 154 0.06 1.09 -12.46
CA ALA A 154 -1.09 0.33 -12.95
C ALA A 154 -2.10 1.25 -13.67
N ILE A 155 -2.37 2.45 -13.13
CA ILE A 155 -3.20 3.47 -13.78
C ILE A 155 -2.59 3.84 -15.14
N MET A 156 -1.31 4.21 -15.16
CA MET A 156 -0.63 4.62 -16.39
C MET A 156 -0.72 3.54 -17.47
N LEU A 157 -0.43 2.27 -17.14
CA LEU A 157 -0.55 1.15 -18.09
C LEU A 157 -2.00 0.95 -18.56
N SER A 158 -2.95 1.00 -17.63
CA SER A 158 -4.38 0.77 -17.91
C SER A 158 -4.96 1.78 -18.91
N PHE A 159 -4.49 3.03 -18.88
CA PHE A 159 -4.94 4.08 -19.80
C PHE A 159 -4.11 4.17 -21.08
N SER A 160 -2.79 4.03 -20.99
CA SER A 160 -1.90 4.20 -22.15
C SER A 160 -2.06 3.09 -23.20
N ILE A 161 -2.27 1.84 -22.78
CA ILE A 161 -2.37 0.70 -23.68
C ILE A 161 -3.58 0.84 -24.63
N PRO A 162 -4.81 1.08 -24.14
CA PRO A 162 -5.96 1.29 -25.03
C PRO A 162 -5.81 2.49 -25.97
N VAL A 163 -5.20 3.58 -25.51
CA VAL A 163 -4.98 4.77 -26.36
C VAL A 163 -4.01 4.45 -27.48
N ALA A 164 -2.90 3.79 -27.17
CA ALA A 164 -1.90 3.40 -28.17
C ALA A 164 -2.47 2.41 -29.19
N THR A 165 -3.21 1.39 -28.74
CA THR A 165 -3.82 0.41 -29.64
C THR A 165 -4.91 1.03 -30.50
N ALA A 166 -5.73 1.94 -29.96
CA ALA A 166 -6.74 2.67 -30.73
C ALA A 166 -6.11 3.54 -31.83
N LEU A 167 -5.00 4.23 -31.55
CA LEU A 167 -4.26 5.00 -32.56
C LEU A 167 -3.71 4.11 -33.68
N ILE A 168 -3.13 2.96 -33.33
CA ILE A 168 -2.61 2.00 -34.32
C ILE A 168 -3.74 1.49 -35.22
N VAL A 169 -4.88 1.10 -34.62
CA VAL A 169 -6.05 0.65 -35.39
C VAL A 169 -6.57 1.77 -36.29
N GLY A 170 -6.70 3.00 -35.78
CA GLY A 170 -7.20 4.13 -36.55
C GLY A 170 -6.31 4.57 -37.72
N ILE A 171 -5.01 4.30 -37.66
CA ILE A 171 -4.06 4.55 -38.77
C ILE A 171 -4.03 3.38 -39.76
N SER A 172 -4.30 2.16 -39.29
CA SER A 172 -4.16 0.92 -40.07
C SER A 172 -5.47 0.38 -40.65
N ALA A 173 -6.60 1.02 -40.35
CA ALA A 173 -7.94 0.71 -40.84
C ALA A 173 -8.33 1.68 -41.96
#